data_AF-A0AAV0WKT0-F1
#
_entry.id   AF-A0AAV0WKT0-F1
#
_cell.length_a   1.000
_cell.length_b   1.000
_cell.length_c   1.000
_cell.angle_alpha   90.00
_cell.angle_beta   90.00
_cell.angle_gamma   90.00
#
_symmetry.space_group_name_H-M   'P 1'
#
loop_
_entity.id
_entity.type
_entity.pdbx_description
1 polymer ?
#
loop_
_entity_poly.entity_id
_entity_poly.type
_entity_poly.pdbx_seq_one_letter_code
_entity_poly.pdbx_strand_id
1 'polypeptide(L)'
;MAVVDANYYCRARRNVECAFGILCRKFEIFYGFIAVGPDFVNTIVQAATVLHNYIRRRDGFAFEDTLNCDNMLAIESRSLVGQQVRDQFAQYFLSEVGSVPWQNNRI
;
A
#
# COMPACT_ATOMS: atom_id res chain seq x y z
N MET A 1 13.08 -18.70 -0.87
CA MET A 1 11.61 -18.63 -1.05
C MET A 1 10.96 -17.78 0.05
N ALA A 2 11.22 -18.02 1.34
CA ALA A 2 10.68 -17.20 2.45
C ALA A 2 11.07 -15.70 2.46
N VAL A 3 12.26 -15.34 1.94
CA VAL A 3 12.75 -13.95 1.82
C VAL A 3 11.83 -13.07 1.01
N VAL A 4 11.39 -13.62 -0.13
CA VAL A 4 10.57 -12.91 -1.10
C VAL A 4 9.22 -12.63 -0.48
N ASP A 5 8.71 -13.55 0.31
CA ASP A 5 7.36 -13.46 0.87
C ASP A 5 7.24 -12.48 2.04
N ALA A 6 8.24 -12.40 2.92
CA ALA A 6 8.24 -11.40 4.00
C ALA A 6 8.37 -9.97 3.43
N ASN A 7 9.22 -9.80 2.41
CA ASN A 7 9.35 -8.53 1.70
C ASN A 7 8.11 -8.24 0.83
N TYR A 8 7.51 -9.28 0.24
CA TYR A 8 6.24 -9.19 -0.49
C TYR A 8 5.10 -8.73 0.42
N TYR A 9 5.01 -9.22 1.65
CA TYR A 9 3.96 -8.84 2.59
C TYR A 9 4.04 -7.35 2.97
N CYS A 10 5.24 -6.86 3.31
CA CYS A 10 5.48 -5.43 3.58
C CYS A 10 5.21 -4.55 2.35
N ARG A 11 5.58 -5.03 1.15
CA ARG A 11 5.35 -4.32 -0.11
C ARG A 11 3.88 -4.33 -0.54
N ALA A 12 3.19 -5.45 -0.38
CA ALA A 12 1.77 -5.60 -0.67
C ALA A 12 0.93 -4.69 0.22
N ARG A 13 1.19 -4.71 1.54
CA ARG A 13 0.54 -3.80 2.48
C ARG A 13 0.76 -2.34 2.10
N ARG A 14 2.01 -1.97 1.79
CA ARG A 14 2.34 -0.61 1.36
C ARG A 14 1.63 -0.20 0.07
N ASN A 15 1.55 -1.09 -0.91
CA ASN A 15 0.84 -0.82 -2.16
C ASN A 15 -0.66 -0.60 -1.93
N VAL A 16 -1.27 -1.39 -1.05
CA VAL A 16 -2.67 -1.24 -0.64
C VAL A 16 -2.88 0.09 0.08
N GLU A 17 -2.03 0.43 1.06
CA GLU A 17 -2.10 1.71 1.78
C GLU A 17 -1.97 2.92 0.85
N CYS A 18 -1.01 2.90 -0.09
CA CYS A 18 -0.87 3.95 -1.09
C CYS A 18 -2.09 4.08 -2.01
N ALA A 19 -2.66 2.96 -2.46
CA ALA A 19 -3.84 2.96 -3.33
C ALA A 19 -5.07 3.53 -2.62
N PHE A 20 -5.34 3.09 -1.38
CA PHE A 20 -6.45 3.63 -0.58
C PHE A 20 -6.23 5.10 -0.23
N GLY A 21 -4.99 5.55 0.03
CA GLY A 21 -4.70 6.97 0.26
C GLY A 21 -5.13 7.87 -0.90
N ILE A 22 -4.93 7.43 -2.15
CA ILE A 22 -5.41 8.14 -3.34
C ILE A 22 -6.94 8.14 -3.40
N LEU A 23 -7.57 6.99 -3.15
CA LEU A 23 -9.02 6.86 -3.17
C LEU A 23 -9.70 7.70 -2.09
N CYS A 24 -9.18 7.74 -0.87
CA CYS A 24 -9.71 8.58 0.21
C CYS A 24 -9.67 10.06 -0.15
N ARG A 25 -8.56 10.54 -0.73
CA ARG A 25 -8.46 11.94 -1.13
C ARG A 25 -9.46 12.33 -2.22
N LYS A 26 -9.74 11.40 -3.14
CA LYS A 26 -10.60 11.66 -4.30
C LYS A 26 -12.08 11.45 -4.00
N PHE A 27 -12.42 10.53 -3.10
CA PHE A 27 -13.79 10.12 -2.84
C PHE A 27 -14.12 10.19 -1.34
N GLU A 28 -15.10 11.02 -1.00
CA GLU A 28 -15.50 11.29 0.38
C GLU A 28 -15.99 10.05 1.13
N ILE A 29 -16.52 9.06 0.40
CA ILE A 29 -17.05 7.80 0.94
C ILE A 29 -16.02 7.01 1.77
N PHE A 30 -14.72 7.19 1.54
CA PHE A 30 -13.68 6.47 2.29
C PHE A 30 -13.16 7.22 3.53
N TYR A 31 -13.61 8.46 3.80
CA TYR A 31 -13.30 9.15 5.06
C TYR A 31 -14.18 8.68 6.22
N GLY A 32 -15.34 8.11 5.92
CA GLY A 32 -16.30 7.60 6.90
C GLY A 32 -16.28 6.09 7.04
N PHE A 33 -16.91 5.59 8.09
CA PHE A 33 -17.19 4.17 8.22
C PHE A 33 -18.18 3.72 7.14
N ILE A 34 -17.80 2.72 6.35
CA ILE A 34 -18.67 2.14 5.32
C ILE A 34 -19.52 1.05 5.98
N ALA A 35 -20.72 1.40 6.43
CA ALA A 35 -21.65 0.51 7.12
C ALA A 35 -22.39 -0.45 6.18
N VAL A 36 -21.67 -1.24 5.39
CA VAL A 36 -22.23 -2.16 4.40
C VAL A 36 -21.55 -3.54 4.47
N GLY A 37 -22.23 -4.57 3.96
CA GLY A 37 -21.68 -5.92 3.92
C GLY A 37 -20.41 -6.02 3.05
N PRO A 38 -19.52 -6.99 3.31
CA PRO A 38 -18.21 -7.10 2.66
C PRO A 38 -18.29 -7.20 1.12
N ASP A 39 -19.31 -7.88 0.58
CA ASP A 39 -19.51 -8.00 -0.87
C ASP A 39 -19.82 -6.64 -1.51
N PHE A 40 -20.55 -5.79 -0.80
CA PHE A 40 -20.89 -4.45 -1.26
C PHE A 40 -19.70 -3.51 -1.15
N VAL A 41 -18.86 -3.64 -0.11
CA VAL A 41 -17.58 -2.91 0.00
C VAL A 41 -16.69 -3.20 -1.20
N ASN A 42 -16.59 -4.47 -1.63
CA ASN A 42 -15.81 -4.83 -2.82
C ASN A 42 -16.31 -4.13 -4.07
N THR A 43 -17.64 -4.05 -4.23
CA THR A 43 -18.26 -3.34 -5.36
C THR A 43 -17.95 -1.84 -5.32
N ILE A 44 -17.99 -1.21 -4.14
CA ILE A 44 -17.64 0.21 -3.94
C ILE A 44 -16.18 0.46 -4.34
N VAL A 45 -15.24 -0.36 -3.86
CA VAL A 45 -13.81 -0.21 -4.15
C VAL A 45 -13.52 -0.39 -5.64
N GLN A 46 -14.15 -1.38 -6.28
CA GLN A 46 -14.03 -1.59 -7.72
C GLN A 46 -14.60 -0.42 -8.52
N ALA A 47 -15.78 0.07 -8.16
CA ALA A 47 -16.41 1.23 -8.80
C ALA A 47 -15.53 2.49 -8.67
N ALA A 48 -14.98 2.75 -7.49
CA ALA A 48 -14.08 3.87 -7.24
C ALA A 48 -12.79 3.76 -8.09
N THR A 49 -12.25 2.55 -8.24
CA THR A 49 -11.05 2.31 -9.07
C THR A 49 -11.33 2.55 -10.56
N VAL A 50 -12.47 2.06 -11.07
CA VAL A 50 -12.89 2.28 -12.46
C VAL A 50 -13.15 3.77 -12.71
N LEU A 51 -13.85 4.43 -11.80
CA LEU A 51 -14.16 5.86 -11.90
C LEU A 51 -12.89 6.72 -11.88
N HIS A 52 -11.95 6.41 -10.99
CA HIS A 52 -10.64 7.06 -10.96
C HIS A 52 -9.90 6.91 -12.29
N ASN A 53 -9.88 5.70 -12.85
CA ASN A 53 -9.25 5.44 -14.16
C ASN A 53 -9.95 6.16 -15.31
N TYR A 54 -11.27 6.32 -15.25
CA TYR A 54 -12.05 7.06 -16.23
C TYR A 54 -11.76 8.57 -16.16
N ILE A 55 -11.79 9.17 -14.96
CA ILE A 55 -11.47 10.58 -14.73
C ILE A 55 -10.04 10.88 -15.22
N ARG A 56 -9.07 10.01 -14.90
CA ARG A 56 -7.68 10.14 -15.39
C ARG A 56 -7.54 10.11 -16.90
N ARG A 57 -8.40 9.36 -17.60
CA ARG A 57 -8.39 9.32 -19.08
C ARG A 57 -9.09 10.53 -19.70
N ARG A 58 -10.15 11.03 -19.05
CA ARG A 58 -10.99 12.12 -19.57
C ARG A 58 -10.35 13.49 -19.38
N ASP A 59 -9.89 13.79 -18.17
CA ASP A 59 -9.46 15.15 -17.79
C ASP A 59 -7.96 15.38 -18.02
N GLY A 60 -7.25 14.35 -18.51
CA GLY A 60 -5.80 14.36 -18.61
C GLY A 60 -5.12 14.11 -17.26
N PHE A 61 -3.81 13.91 -17.30
CA PHE A 61 -3.01 13.63 -16.10
C PHE A 61 -2.27 14.89 -15.65
N ALA A 62 -2.84 15.62 -14.69
CA ALA A 62 -2.09 16.59 -13.91
C ALA A 62 -1.28 15.84 -12.85
N PHE A 63 0.05 15.79 -13.00
CA PHE A 63 0.94 15.15 -12.01
C PHE A 63 0.75 15.79 -10.62
N GLU A 64 0.39 17.08 -10.59
CA GLU A 64 0.03 17.84 -9.40
C GLU A 64 -1.19 17.29 -8.65
N ASP A 65 -2.21 16.69 -9.29
CA ASP A 65 -3.34 16.09 -8.55
C ASP A 65 -2.96 14.77 -7.85
N THR A 66 -1.87 14.14 -8.31
CA THR A 66 -1.28 12.95 -7.68
C THR A 66 -0.21 13.33 -6.66
N LEU A 67 0.43 14.49 -6.83
CA LEU A 67 1.45 15.07 -5.95
C LEU A 67 0.92 16.13 -4.99
N ASN A 68 -0.35 16.52 -5.08
CA ASN A 68 -0.97 17.38 -4.09
C ASN A 68 -1.05 16.48 -2.86
N CYS A 69 0.03 16.56 -2.12
CA CYS A 69 0.41 15.88 -0.93
C CYS A 69 0.52 16.95 0.15
N ASP A 70 -0.31 18.01 0.08
CA ASP A 70 -0.21 19.11 1.05
C ASP A 70 -0.56 18.71 2.49
N ASN A 71 -0.92 17.42 2.72
CA ASN A 71 -0.93 16.78 4.05
C ASN A 71 -0.12 15.46 4.11
N MET A 72 0.63 15.11 3.06
CA MET A 72 1.77 14.19 3.14
C MET A 72 3.01 14.98 2.78
N LEU A 73 3.48 15.78 3.75
CA LEU A 73 4.83 16.34 3.78
C LEU A 73 5.77 15.50 2.92
N ALA A 74 6.32 16.14 1.90
CA ALA A 74 7.34 15.65 1.00
C ALA A 74 8.00 14.36 1.52
N ILE A 75 7.74 13.23 0.87
CA ILE A 75 8.61 12.05 0.99
C ILE A 75 9.93 12.36 0.23
N GLU A 76 10.56 13.47 0.60
CA GLU A 76 11.97 13.79 0.35
C GLU A 76 12.88 13.06 1.35
N SER A 77 12.32 12.18 2.16
CA SER A 77 13.10 11.13 2.82
C SER A 77 12.43 9.77 2.63
N ARG A 78 12.49 9.25 1.40
CA ARG A 78 12.70 7.81 1.26
C ARG A 78 14.07 7.52 1.86
N SER A 79 14.13 7.45 3.18
CA SER A 79 15.37 7.17 3.89
C SER A 79 15.87 5.82 3.38
N LEU A 80 16.93 5.88 2.56
CA LEU A 80 17.65 4.70 2.08
C LEU A 80 18.09 3.86 3.29
N VAL A 81 18.36 4.52 4.43
CA VAL A 81 18.66 3.88 5.71
C VAL A 81 17.49 3.03 6.20
N GLY A 82 16.26 3.54 6.18
CA GLY A 82 15.08 2.74 6.58
C GLY A 82 14.81 1.54 5.66
N GLN A 83 15.16 1.65 4.36
CA GLN A 83 15.12 0.51 3.44
C GLN A 83 16.23 -0.51 3.77
N GLN A 84 17.47 -0.04 3.91
CA GLN A 84 18.63 -0.87 4.26
C GLN A 84 18.43 -1.62 5.58
N VAL A 85 17.90 -0.96 6.61
CA VAL A 85 17.61 -1.59 7.90
C VAL A 85 16.57 -2.69 7.76
N ARG A 86 15.50 -2.46 6.98
CA ARG A 86 14.50 -3.51 6.70
C ARG A 86 15.09 -4.68 5.92
N ASP A 87 15.93 -4.40 4.93
CA ASP A 87 16.59 -5.45 4.14
C ASP A 87 17.60 -6.24 4.99
N GLN A 88 18.31 -5.58 5.90
CA GLN A 88 19.22 -6.22 6.87
C GLN A 88 18.46 -7.12 7.85
N PHE A 89 17.38 -6.64 8.45
CA PHE A 89 16.55 -7.47 9.32
C PHE A 89 15.95 -8.65 8.56
N ALA A 90 15.44 -8.42 7.34
CA ALA A 90 14.96 -9.50 6.49
C ALA A 90 16.04 -10.55 6.28
N GLN A 91 17.25 -10.16 5.85
CA GLN A 91 18.39 -11.07 5.67
C GLN A 91 18.77 -11.82 6.95
N TYR A 92 18.75 -11.16 8.12
CA TYR A 92 19.04 -11.78 9.40
C TYR A 92 18.07 -12.91 9.73
N PHE A 93 16.76 -12.68 9.63
CA PHE A 93 15.74 -13.72 9.92
C PHE A 93 15.76 -14.89 8.91
N LEU A 94 16.48 -14.74 7.81
CA LEU A 94 16.67 -15.80 6.80
C LEU A 94 17.96 -16.57 6.99
N SER A 95 18.88 -16.06 7.81
CA SER A 95 20.08 -16.77 8.21
C SER A 95 19.73 -17.90 9.17
N GLU A 96 20.61 -18.90 9.26
CA GLU A 96 20.45 -20.05 10.14
C GLU A 96 20.30 -19.62 11.62
N VAL A 97 21.02 -18.56 12.01
CA VAL A 97 21.04 -18.01 13.38
C VAL A 97 19.79 -17.19 13.70
N GLY A 98 19.27 -16.44 12.73
CA GLY A 98 18.12 -15.56 12.92
C GLY A 98 16.77 -16.21 12.60
N SER A 99 16.76 -17.41 12.03
CA SER A 99 15.53 -18.11 11.68
C SER A 99 14.69 -18.46 12.91
N VAL A 100 13.38 -18.19 12.84
CA VAL A 100 12.45 -18.57 13.94
C VAL A 100 11.70 -19.87 13.62
N PRO A 101 11.47 -20.76 14.59
CA PRO A 101 10.91 -22.10 14.35
C PRO A 101 9.57 -22.13 13.60
N TRP A 102 8.77 -21.08 13.74
CA TRP A 102 7.42 -20.98 13.15
C TRP A 102 7.38 -20.20 11.83
N GLN A 103 8.50 -19.66 11.32
CA GLN A 103 8.47 -18.75 10.16
C GLN A 103 7.94 -19.37 8.86
N ASN A 104 8.05 -20.69 8.74
CA ASN A 104 7.60 -21.46 7.58
C ASN A 104 6.29 -22.22 7.83
N ASN A 105 5.70 -22.10 9.02
CA ASN A 105 4.38 -22.64 9.30
C ASN A 105 3.34 -21.68 8.73
N ARG A 106 3.12 -21.76 7.41
CA ARG A 106 2.01 -21.06 6.78
C ARG A 106 0.73 -21.87 6.91
N ILE A 107 -0.33 -21.17 7.33
CA ILE A 107 -1.73 -21.58 7.18
C ILE A 107 -2.12 -21.36 5.71
#